data_AF-A0A8H3ULJ7-F1
#
_entry.id   AF-A0A8H3ULJ7-F1
#
_cell.length_a   1.000
_cell.length_b   1.000
_cell.length_c   1.000
_cell.angle_alpha   90.00
_cell.angle_beta   90.00
_cell.angle_gamma   90.00
#
_symmetry.space_group_name_H-M   'P 1'
#
loop_
_entity.id
_entity.type
_entity.pdbx_description
1 polymer ?
#
loop_
_entity_poly.entity_id
_entity_poly.type
_entity_poly.pdbx_seq_one_letter_code
_entity_poly.pdbx_strand_id
1 'polypeptide(L)'
;MSSKVTLILVPGAWHTTEYWSKVISLLEPQGFKCVAVPLPSTNGTNTTTFGDDVHAVQRAIEVETNQGLDVVLVVHSYGGAVGQSAVRGFAKPKTGNIAHGYVIGLASMASGFGQTGISFINGLGGNPPPSWTAGPDGYATLAVDPKDLFYHDVEDADYWVSKLTKHSLKSLMEGGEHSYAGWKDVPVWYLATTEDHAFPAEAQKWMAGPTFAAGGDITIREIASSHSPMLSKPRETVDFILEAVVMPGGLHPPISLIATWKPNYVHPETRGWGIVVLAAVLLTLTYVVVLLRLWARFVLVKSAGIDDALITFNMVPLTGLAVSLYLAFRWYGFDRHVWDSPIAWLINGRKMTMVLEALYLTSTATTKISILFFYRRLSTGALSNGFIYSVYAAVAFVAVYYVIFMINLFAGCQPIEAFWLQANPFSSMKYHCFDEGANLIAAGVISVVQDFLACGMPMILFWKLQIPLKQKFALGAILGVGFFLCICGVLRIATTVPIYYTTYDMSWASYQGWIWFAVESHLAVICASAPALKVIANRTFSGSTWNSLRRSSERRKNDYPATSNANSSAARRLDQTTDRTMKTMASSEWLKHSGDDESIRRSMHDVELAYMNPGENRTTTF
;
A
#
# COMPACT_ATOMS: atom_id res chain seq x y z
N MET A 1 -11.67 -2.17 -3.68
CA MET A 1 -11.24 -2.46 -5.07
C MET A 1 -11.58 -3.93 -5.28
N SER A 2 -12.47 -4.27 -6.22
CA SER A 2 -12.72 -5.68 -6.56
C SER A 2 -11.41 -6.27 -7.09
N SER A 3 -10.96 -7.38 -6.49
CA SER A 3 -9.78 -8.08 -6.99
C SER A 3 -10.10 -8.61 -8.39
N LYS A 4 -9.14 -8.51 -9.33
CA LYS A 4 -9.28 -9.10 -10.67
C LYS A 4 -9.08 -10.63 -10.66
N VAL A 5 -9.21 -11.25 -9.49
CA VAL A 5 -8.89 -12.67 -9.26
C VAL A 5 -10.11 -13.38 -8.69
N THR A 6 -10.52 -14.46 -9.34
CA THR A 6 -11.55 -15.39 -8.85
C THR A 6 -10.88 -16.60 -8.20
N LEU A 7 -11.39 -17.00 -7.03
CA LEU A 7 -10.97 -18.22 -6.32
C LEU A 7 -11.90 -19.37 -6.71
N ILE A 8 -11.37 -20.41 -7.34
CA ILE A 8 -12.14 -21.61 -7.67
C ILE A 8 -11.78 -22.71 -6.66
N LEU A 9 -12.76 -23.12 -5.85
CA LEU A 9 -12.60 -24.04 -4.73
C LEU A 9 -13.02 -25.45 -5.16
N VAL A 10 -12.09 -26.41 -5.13
CA VAL A 10 -12.30 -27.79 -5.60
C VAL A 10 -12.26 -28.76 -4.42
N PRO A 11 -13.37 -29.47 -4.14
CA PRO A 11 -13.48 -30.32 -2.96
C PRO A 11 -12.68 -31.64 -3.08
N GLY A 12 -12.42 -32.27 -1.94
CA GLY A 12 -11.86 -33.62 -1.82
C GLY A 12 -12.88 -34.74 -2.08
N ALA A 13 -12.42 -35.98 -2.01
CA ALA A 13 -13.28 -37.16 -2.19
C ALA A 13 -14.34 -37.23 -1.08
N TRP A 14 -15.53 -37.76 -1.38
CA TRP A 14 -16.73 -37.82 -0.51
C TRP A 14 -17.30 -36.48 -0.03
N HIS A 15 -16.69 -35.34 -0.36
CA HIS A 15 -17.12 -34.03 0.13
C HIS A 15 -18.02 -33.29 -0.86
N THR A 16 -18.95 -32.50 -0.31
CA THR A 16 -19.70 -31.48 -1.05
C THR A 16 -18.97 -30.13 -0.98
N THR A 17 -19.44 -29.13 -1.73
CA THR A 17 -18.87 -27.77 -1.68
C THR A 17 -19.14 -27.05 -0.35
N GLU A 18 -20.05 -27.56 0.48
CA GLU A 18 -20.50 -26.91 1.72
C GLU A 18 -19.38 -26.75 2.75
N TYR A 19 -18.38 -27.63 2.75
CA TYR A 19 -17.25 -27.54 3.68
C TYR A 19 -16.29 -26.38 3.41
N TRP A 20 -16.43 -25.68 2.27
CA TRP A 20 -15.75 -24.40 2.03
C TRP A 20 -16.47 -23.20 2.66
N SER A 21 -17.68 -23.37 3.19
CA SER A 21 -18.54 -22.27 3.68
C SER A 21 -17.85 -21.34 4.68
N LYS A 22 -17.11 -21.88 5.66
CA LYS A 22 -16.37 -21.06 6.63
C LYS A 22 -15.31 -20.19 5.95
N VAL A 23 -14.56 -20.74 5.01
CA VAL A 23 -13.53 -20.02 4.25
C VAL A 23 -14.14 -18.97 3.32
N ILE A 24 -15.21 -19.32 2.59
CA ILE A 24 -15.95 -18.40 1.71
C ILE A 24 -16.48 -17.20 2.51
N SER A 25 -17.08 -17.45 3.69
CA SER A 25 -17.63 -16.40 4.55
C SER A 25 -16.60 -15.38 5.04
N LEU A 26 -15.31 -15.75 5.01
CA LEU A 26 -14.19 -14.88 5.37
C LEU A 26 -13.57 -14.18 4.14
N LEU A 27 -13.63 -14.78 2.95
CA LEU A 27 -13.04 -14.26 1.71
C LEU A 27 -13.95 -13.25 0.99
N GLU A 28 -15.26 -13.51 0.92
CA GLU A 28 -16.19 -12.64 0.20
C GLU A 28 -16.26 -11.22 0.78
N PRO A 29 -16.28 -10.99 2.11
CA PRO A 29 -16.21 -9.65 2.68
C PRO A 29 -14.93 -8.88 2.35
N GLN A 30 -13.85 -9.60 1.99
CA GLN A 30 -12.58 -9.00 1.54
C GLN A 30 -12.58 -8.65 0.05
N GLY A 31 -13.68 -8.92 -0.67
CA GLY A 31 -13.88 -8.56 -2.07
C GLY A 31 -13.43 -9.62 -3.07
N PHE A 32 -13.15 -10.86 -2.62
CA PHE A 32 -12.86 -11.99 -3.49
C PHE A 32 -14.12 -12.69 -3.95
N LYS A 33 -14.20 -13.00 -5.25
CA LYS A 33 -15.22 -13.88 -5.80
C LYS A 33 -14.79 -15.33 -5.58
N CYS A 34 -15.64 -16.13 -4.93
CA CYS A 34 -15.39 -17.54 -4.67
C CYS A 34 -16.37 -18.42 -5.46
N VAL A 35 -15.86 -19.43 -6.16
CA VAL A 35 -16.65 -20.39 -6.94
C VAL A 35 -16.33 -21.80 -6.47
N ALA A 36 -17.18 -22.38 -5.63
CA ALA A 36 -17.02 -23.76 -5.20
C ALA A 36 -17.63 -24.73 -6.22
N VAL A 37 -16.82 -25.63 -6.77
CA VAL A 37 -17.23 -26.51 -7.87
C VAL A 37 -17.71 -27.85 -7.33
N PRO A 38 -18.99 -28.22 -7.51
CA PRO A 38 -19.46 -29.55 -7.15
C PRO A 38 -18.90 -30.57 -8.14
N LEU A 39 -18.24 -31.61 -7.62
CA LEU A 39 -17.66 -32.65 -8.45
C LEU A 39 -18.73 -33.68 -8.86
N PRO A 40 -18.89 -33.97 -10.17
CA PRO A 40 -19.75 -35.05 -10.64
C PRO A 40 -19.52 -36.40 -9.94
N SER A 41 -18.29 -36.72 -9.52
CA SER A 41 -18.00 -37.98 -8.82
C SER A 41 -18.62 -38.11 -7.43
N THR A 42 -18.96 -36.99 -6.77
CA THR A 42 -19.59 -36.96 -5.43
C THR A 42 -21.08 -36.64 -5.45
N ASN A 43 -21.61 -36.15 -6.58
CA ASN A 43 -23.02 -35.81 -6.77
C ASN A 43 -23.73 -36.61 -7.89
N GLY A 44 -22.98 -37.42 -8.63
CA GLY A 44 -23.47 -38.16 -9.80
C GLY A 44 -23.68 -39.65 -9.53
N THR A 45 -23.36 -40.48 -10.51
CA THR A 45 -23.53 -41.94 -10.44
C THR A 45 -22.18 -42.65 -10.29
N ASN A 46 -22.19 -43.95 -10.02
CA ASN A 46 -20.99 -44.79 -10.00
C ASN A 46 -20.28 -44.92 -11.37
N THR A 47 -20.87 -44.40 -12.45
CA THR A 47 -20.26 -44.39 -13.79
C THR A 47 -19.47 -43.12 -14.09
N THR A 48 -19.59 -42.09 -13.23
CA THR A 48 -18.88 -40.83 -13.39
C THR A 48 -17.37 -41.04 -13.34
N THR A 49 -16.65 -40.38 -14.25
CA THR A 49 -15.21 -40.55 -14.46
C THR A 49 -14.38 -39.40 -13.88
N PHE A 50 -13.07 -39.61 -13.76
CA PHE A 50 -12.12 -38.54 -13.41
C PHE A 50 -12.15 -37.40 -14.44
N GLY A 51 -12.33 -37.71 -15.72
CA GLY A 51 -12.47 -36.72 -16.79
C GLY A 51 -13.68 -35.81 -16.61
N ASP A 52 -14.81 -36.33 -16.11
CA ASP A 52 -16.01 -35.52 -15.84
C ASP A 52 -15.76 -34.46 -14.75
N ASP A 53 -15.00 -34.83 -13.71
CA ASP A 53 -14.57 -33.90 -12.66
C ASP A 53 -13.62 -32.83 -13.21
N VAL A 54 -12.62 -33.23 -14.01
CA VAL A 54 -11.68 -32.29 -14.65
C VAL A 54 -12.44 -31.31 -15.54
N HIS A 55 -13.36 -31.78 -16.37
CA HIS A 55 -14.17 -30.92 -17.23
C HIS A 55 -15.09 -29.99 -16.43
N ALA A 56 -15.60 -30.42 -15.26
CA ALA A 56 -16.40 -29.54 -14.40
C ALA A 56 -15.59 -28.34 -13.89
N VAL A 57 -14.34 -28.57 -13.45
CA VAL A 57 -13.44 -27.50 -13.02
C VAL A 57 -13.00 -26.63 -14.21
N GLN A 58 -12.68 -27.22 -15.37
CA GLN A 58 -12.32 -26.46 -16.58
C GLN A 58 -13.44 -25.51 -17.03
N ARG A 59 -14.71 -25.93 -16.99
CA ARG A 59 -15.84 -25.04 -17.29
C ARG A 59 -15.91 -23.85 -16.33
N ALA A 60 -15.64 -24.07 -15.04
CA ALA A 60 -15.60 -22.97 -14.07
C ALA A 60 -14.45 -21.99 -14.36
N ILE A 61 -13.26 -22.50 -14.73
CA ILE A 61 -12.13 -21.66 -15.15
C ILE A 61 -12.49 -20.85 -16.40
N GLU A 62 -13.07 -21.50 -17.41
CA GLU A 62 -13.43 -20.88 -18.68
C GLU A 62 -14.44 -19.73 -18.51
N VAL A 63 -15.45 -19.90 -17.67
CA VAL A 63 -16.44 -18.85 -17.37
C VAL A 63 -15.80 -17.58 -16.84
N GLU A 64 -14.82 -17.71 -15.94
CA GLU A 64 -14.15 -16.57 -15.30
C GLU A 64 -13.09 -15.94 -16.20
N THR A 65 -12.26 -16.78 -16.84
CA THR A 65 -11.17 -16.32 -17.72
C THR A 65 -11.69 -15.63 -18.98
N ASN A 66 -12.83 -16.05 -19.52
CA ASN A 66 -13.51 -15.37 -20.64
C ASN A 66 -14.03 -13.97 -20.28
N GLN A 67 -14.21 -13.68 -18.99
CA GLN A 67 -14.54 -12.33 -18.50
C GLN A 67 -13.30 -11.47 -18.27
N GLY A 68 -12.10 -11.99 -18.57
CA GLY A 68 -10.82 -11.31 -18.32
C GLY A 68 -10.37 -11.35 -16.87
N LEU A 69 -10.92 -12.25 -16.06
CA LEU A 69 -10.52 -12.45 -14.66
C LEU A 69 -9.45 -13.53 -14.55
N ASP A 70 -8.40 -13.25 -13.79
CA ASP A 70 -7.42 -14.28 -13.44
C ASP A 70 -8.01 -15.22 -12.38
N VAL A 71 -7.48 -16.44 -12.30
CA VAL A 71 -8.01 -17.51 -11.47
C VAL A 71 -6.91 -18.11 -10.59
N VAL A 72 -7.21 -18.31 -9.31
CA VAL A 72 -6.44 -19.19 -8.43
C VAL A 72 -7.29 -20.40 -8.10
N LEU A 73 -6.73 -21.59 -8.36
CA LEU A 73 -7.38 -22.85 -8.01
C LEU A 73 -7.03 -23.21 -6.56
N VAL A 74 -8.03 -23.31 -5.70
CA VAL A 74 -7.90 -23.71 -4.30
C VAL A 74 -8.37 -25.16 -4.19
N VAL A 75 -7.45 -26.07 -3.93
CA VAL A 75 -7.67 -27.52 -4.10
C VAL A 75 -7.36 -28.28 -2.82
N HIS A 76 -8.18 -29.29 -2.52
CA HIS A 76 -8.03 -30.13 -1.32
C HIS A 76 -8.07 -31.61 -1.67
N SER A 77 -7.16 -32.41 -1.10
CA SER A 77 -7.17 -33.87 -1.22
C SER A 77 -7.26 -34.36 -2.68
N TYR A 78 -8.21 -35.25 -3.01
CA TYR A 78 -8.53 -35.67 -4.39
C TYR A 78 -8.75 -34.49 -5.35
N GLY A 79 -9.35 -33.39 -4.89
CA GLY A 79 -9.51 -32.17 -5.65
C GLY A 79 -8.19 -31.57 -6.13
N GLY A 80 -7.06 -31.91 -5.48
CA GLY A 80 -5.72 -31.60 -5.96
C GLY A 80 -5.39 -32.26 -7.30
N ALA A 81 -5.70 -33.54 -7.48
CA ALA A 81 -5.49 -34.25 -8.74
C ALA A 81 -6.38 -33.67 -9.86
N VAL A 82 -7.65 -33.41 -9.54
CA VAL A 82 -8.62 -32.81 -10.47
C VAL A 82 -8.20 -31.40 -10.87
N GLY A 83 -7.93 -30.54 -9.89
CA GLY A 83 -7.61 -29.14 -10.12
C GLY A 83 -6.28 -28.93 -10.85
N GLN A 84 -5.23 -29.69 -10.48
CA GLN A 84 -3.97 -29.67 -11.24
C GLN A 84 -4.17 -30.11 -12.69
N SER A 85 -5.04 -31.09 -12.93
CA SER A 85 -5.33 -31.55 -14.29
C SER A 85 -6.12 -30.50 -15.10
N ALA A 86 -7.02 -29.76 -14.43
CA ALA A 86 -7.82 -28.70 -15.04
C ALA A 86 -7.01 -27.48 -15.50
N VAL A 87 -5.78 -27.28 -15.00
CA VAL A 87 -4.87 -26.19 -15.44
C VAL A 87 -4.52 -26.30 -16.93
N ARG A 88 -4.58 -27.51 -17.50
CA ARG A 88 -4.18 -27.78 -18.89
C ARG A 88 -4.91 -26.85 -19.87
N GLY A 89 -4.15 -25.98 -20.52
CA GLY A 89 -4.65 -25.03 -21.51
C GLY A 89 -5.14 -23.68 -20.97
N PHE A 90 -5.11 -23.46 -19.65
CA PHE A 90 -5.57 -22.22 -18.99
C PHE A 90 -4.45 -21.43 -18.30
N ALA A 91 -3.23 -21.97 -18.24
CA ALA A 91 -2.08 -21.25 -17.73
C ALA A 91 -1.64 -20.11 -18.66
N LYS A 92 -0.98 -19.08 -18.10
CA LYS A 92 -0.52 -17.92 -18.86
C LYS A 92 0.50 -18.32 -19.94
N PRO A 93 0.28 -17.98 -21.22
CA PRO A 93 1.20 -18.32 -22.30
C PRO A 93 2.53 -17.54 -22.16
N LYS A 94 3.64 -18.22 -22.47
CA LYS A 94 5.00 -17.63 -22.39
C LYS A 94 5.23 -16.49 -23.38
N THR A 95 4.44 -16.42 -24.46
CA THR A 95 4.45 -15.37 -25.48
C THR A 95 3.04 -15.21 -26.07
N GLY A 96 2.43 -14.02 -26.01
CA GLY A 96 1.10 -13.80 -26.58
C GLY A 96 0.34 -12.61 -25.97
N ASN A 97 -0.76 -12.23 -26.62
CA ASN A 97 -1.57 -11.05 -26.30
C ASN A 97 -2.51 -11.31 -25.11
N ILE A 98 -2.67 -10.31 -24.23
CA ILE A 98 -3.35 -10.37 -22.91
C ILE A 98 -4.86 -10.12 -23.08
N ALA A 99 -5.55 -10.93 -23.88
CA ALA A 99 -6.96 -10.69 -24.23
C ALA A 99 -7.98 -11.41 -23.32
N HIS A 100 -7.55 -12.39 -22.51
CA HIS A 100 -8.37 -13.18 -21.57
C HIS A 100 -7.60 -13.39 -20.26
N GLY A 101 -8.32 -13.77 -19.19
CA GLY A 101 -7.71 -14.11 -17.91
C GLY A 101 -7.04 -15.47 -17.92
N TYR A 102 -6.21 -15.76 -16.93
CA TYR A 102 -5.45 -17.01 -16.84
C TYR A 102 -5.54 -17.65 -15.46
N VAL A 103 -5.25 -18.94 -15.38
CA VAL A 103 -4.89 -19.56 -14.10
C VAL A 103 -3.50 -19.07 -13.72
N ILE A 104 -3.40 -18.39 -12.58
CA ILE A 104 -2.17 -17.74 -12.09
C ILE A 104 -1.54 -18.47 -10.91
N GLY A 105 -2.22 -19.44 -10.30
CA GLY A 105 -1.68 -20.19 -9.16
C GLY A 105 -2.57 -21.33 -8.67
N LEU A 106 -1.97 -22.21 -7.86
CA LEU A 106 -2.61 -23.33 -7.16
C LEU A 106 -2.40 -23.18 -5.64
N ALA A 107 -3.47 -23.10 -4.85
CA ALA A 107 -3.43 -23.21 -3.39
C ALA A 107 -3.87 -24.62 -2.99
N SER A 108 -2.89 -25.51 -2.79
CA SER A 108 -3.08 -26.93 -2.54
C SER A 108 -3.04 -27.24 -1.04
N MET A 109 -3.98 -28.04 -0.55
CA MET A 109 -4.09 -28.43 0.86
C MET A 109 -4.22 -29.95 0.96
N ALA A 110 -3.40 -30.58 1.81
CA ALA A 110 -3.50 -32.02 2.12
C ALA A 110 -3.69 -32.89 0.85
N SER A 111 -2.91 -32.65 -0.21
CA SER A 111 -3.14 -33.23 -1.54
C SER A 111 -1.84 -33.72 -2.19
N GLY A 112 -1.96 -34.65 -3.14
CA GLY A 112 -0.80 -35.13 -3.90
C GLY A 112 -0.42 -34.22 -5.07
N PHE A 113 0.78 -34.42 -5.62
CA PHE A 113 1.19 -33.85 -6.90
C PHE A 113 0.95 -34.87 -8.01
N GLY A 114 -0.07 -34.64 -8.84
CA GLY A 114 -0.45 -35.52 -9.94
C GLY A 114 0.62 -35.57 -11.03
N GLN A 115 0.80 -36.74 -11.63
CA GLN A 115 1.65 -36.90 -12.82
C GLN A 115 0.78 -37.05 -14.07
N THR A 116 1.29 -36.57 -15.21
CA THR A 116 0.56 -36.67 -16.47
C THR A 116 0.43 -38.12 -16.88
N GLY A 117 -0.79 -38.56 -17.22
CA GLY A 117 -1.05 -39.95 -17.63
C GLY A 117 -1.25 -40.94 -16.48
N ILE A 118 -1.18 -40.51 -15.22
CA ILE A 118 -1.24 -41.40 -14.05
C ILE A 118 -2.55 -41.17 -13.28
N SER A 119 -3.38 -42.22 -13.17
CA SER A 119 -4.63 -42.16 -12.39
C SER A 119 -4.37 -41.93 -10.90
N PHE A 120 -5.39 -41.46 -10.18
CA PHE A 120 -5.29 -41.10 -8.77
C PHE A 120 -4.74 -42.27 -7.93
N ILE A 121 -5.30 -43.47 -8.07
CA ILE A 121 -4.86 -44.64 -7.30
C ILE A 121 -3.41 -45.04 -7.62
N ASN A 122 -2.99 -44.96 -8.89
CA ASN A 122 -1.63 -45.29 -9.28
C ASN A 122 -0.62 -44.29 -8.71
N GLY A 123 -1.02 -43.01 -8.57
CA GLY A 123 -0.25 -41.99 -7.86
C GLY A 123 -0.07 -42.29 -6.36
N LEU A 124 -0.98 -43.08 -5.76
CA LEU A 124 -0.91 -43.55 -4.38
C LEU A 124 -0.26 -44.94 -4.22
N GLY A 125 0.30 -45.52 -5.29
CA GLY A 125 0.94 -46.84 -5.26
C GLY A 125 0.06 -48.00 -5.77
N GLY A 126 -1.07 -47.70 -6.41
CA GLY A 126 -1.88 -48.65 -7.20
C GLY A 126 -2.90 -49.46 -6.41
N ASN A 127 -2.89 -49.41 -5.08
CA ASN A 127 -3.87 -50.07 -4.22
C ASN A 127 -4.57 -49.06 -3.29
N PRO A 128 -5.86 -49.25 -2.97
CA PRO A 128 -6.55 -48.44 -1.97
C PRO A 128 -5.83 -48.47 -0.61
N PRO A 129 -5.66 -47.32 0.05
CA PRO A 129 -5.17 -47.29 1.42
C PRO A 129 -6.13 -48.01 2.37
N PRO A 130 -5.68 -48.47 3.56
CA PRO A 130 -6.52 -49.20 4.51
C PRO A 130 -7.77 -48.43 5.00
N SER A 131 -7.82 -47.11 4.77
CA SER A 131 -8.94 -46.25 5.15
C SER A 131 -10.18 -46.41 4.28
N TRP A 132 -10.09 -47.02 3.09
CA TRP A 132 -11.26 -47.27 2.23
C TRP A 132 -11.08 -48.48 1.30
N THR A 133 -12.20 -48.99 0.78
CA THR A 133 -12.26 -50.17 -0.09
C THR A 133 -13.15 -49.94 -1.31
N ALA A 134 -12.94 -50.75 -2.35
CA ALA A 134 -13.81 -50.81 -3.50
C ALA A 134 -15.16 -51.45 -3.11
N GLY A 135 -16.23 -50.67 -3.09
CA GLY A 135 -17.58 -51.14 -2.82
C GLY A 135 -18.15 -51.96 -3.99
N PRO A 136 -18.99 -52.98 -3.72
CA PRO A 136 -19.60 -53.79 -4.76
C PRO A 136 -20.63 -53.03 -5.61
N ASP A 137 -21.07 -51.85 -5.16
CA ASP A 137 -22.02 -50.97 -5.83
C ASP A 137 -21.35 -49.94 -6.76
N GLY A 138 -20.03 -50.05 -6.98
CA GLY A 138 -19.25 -49.15 -7.83
C GLY A 138 -18.88 -47.82 -7.18
N TYR A 139 -19.06 -47.70 -5.85
CA TYR A 139 -18.63 -46.55 -5.06
C TYR A 139 -17.46 -46.93 -4.14
N ALA A 140 -16.68 -45.94 -3.74
CA ALA A 140 -15.65 -46.12 -2.72
C ALA A 140 -16.25 -46.04 -1.31
N THR A 141 -15.96 -47.04 -0.48
CA THR A 141 -16.52 -47.19 0.87
C THR A 141 -15.44 -46.97 1.93
N LEU A 142 -15.66 -46.03 2.83
CA LEU A 142 -14.77 -45.80 3.98
C LEU A 142 -14.78 -47.03 4.91
N ALA A 143 -13.59 -47.49 5.29
CA ALA A 143 -13.36 -48.67 6.13
C ALA A 143 -13.04 -48.31 7.60
N VAL A 144 -12.92 -47.02 7.90
CA VAL A 144 -12.62 -46.46 9.22
C VAL A 144 -13.62 -45.36 9.56
N ASP A 145 -13.65 -44.94 10.83
CA ASP A 145 -14.52 -43.86 11.29
C ASP A 145 -14.16 -42.53 10.57
N PRO A 146 -15.08 -41.94 9.78
CA PRO A 146 -14.81 -40.70 9.07
C PRO A 146 -14.52 -39.52 10.02
N LYS A 147 -15.01 -39.58 11.27
CA LYS A 147 -14.73 -38.57 12.28
C LYS A 147 -13.24 -38.52 12.63
N ASP A 148 -12.66 -39.68 12.93
CA ASP A 148 -11.23 -39.81 13.23
C ASP A 148 -10.37 -39.52 11.99
N LEU A 149 -10.82 -39.96 10.83
CA LEU A 149 -10.08 -39.83 9.57
C LEU A 149 -9.97 -38.37 9.09
N PHE A 150 -11.07 -37.61 9.13
CA PHE A 150 -11.16 -36.30 8.48
C PHE A 150 -11.35 -35.11 9.42
N TYR A 151 -11.89 -35.32 10.62
CA TYR A 151 -12.51 -34.25 11.41
C TYR A 151 -12.20 -34.29 12.91
N HIS A 152 -11.16 -35.00 13.34
CA HIS A 152 -10.89 -35.22 14.78
C HIS A 152 -10.59 -33.92 15.57
N ASP A 153 -10.27 -32.82 14.87
CA ASP A 153 -9.98 -31.49 15.42
C ASP A 153 -11.12 -30.48 15.14
N VAL A 154 -12.26 -30.95 14.60
CA VAL A 154 -13.41 -30.12 14.24
C VAL A 154 -14.49 -30.24 15.32
N GLU A 155 -14.93 -29.10 15.87
CA GLU A 155 -15.92 -29.03 16.95
C GLU A 155 -17.25 -29.73 16.59
N ASP A 156 -17.79 -29.46 15.40
CA ASP A 156 -19.05 -30.05 14.90
C ASP A 156 -18.83 -31.28 13.99
N ALA A 157 -17.86 -32.13 14.31
CA ALA A 157 -17.46 -33.21 13.41
C ALA A 157 -18.62 -34.14 12.97
N ASP A 158 -19.56 -34.47 13.86
CA ASP A 158 -20.70 -35.36 13.52
C ASP A 158 -21.61 -34.75 12.45
N TYR A 159 -21.76 -33.42 12.44
CA TYR A 159 -22.47 -32.72 11.38
C TYR A 159 -21.76 -32.89 10.05
N TRP A 160 -20.43 -32.71 10.00
CA TRP A 160 -19.66 -32.85 8.76
C TRP A 160 -19.61 -34.29 8.25
N VAL A 161 -19.54 -35.28 9.14
CA VAL A 161 -19.69 -36.70 8.78
C VAL A 161 -21.05 -36.95 8.11
N SER A 162 -22.14 -36.35 8.62
CA SER A 162 -23.48 -36.51 8.03
C SER A 162 -23.62 -35.90 6.63
N LYS A 163 -22.69 -35.05 6.21
CA LYS A 163 -22.67 -34.40 4.90
C LYS A 163 -21.83 -35.14 3.86
N LEU A 164 -21.12 -36.20 4.25
CA LEU A 164 -20.37 -37.02 3.32
C LEU A 164 -21.30 -37.71 2.31
N THR A 165 -20.89 -37.73 1.05
CA THR A 165 -21.63 -38.40 -0.03
C THR A 165 -20.88 -39.62 -0.54
N LYS A 166 -21.53 -40.42 -1.38
CA LYS A 166 -20.84 -41.51 -2.10
C LYS A 166 -19.88 -40.92 -3.13
N HIS A 167 -18.73 -41.58 -3.34
CA HIS A 167 -17.76 -41.19 -4.34
C HIS A 167 -17.59 -42.30 -5.39
N SER A 168 -17.66 -41.96 -6.67
CA SER A 168 -17.50 -42.92 -7.77
C SER A 168 -16.16 -43.65 -7.68
N LEU A 169 -16.17 -44.99 -7.63
CA LEU A 169 -14.93 -45.75 -7.61
C LEU A 169 -14.14 -45.55 -8.91
N LYS A 170 -14.85 -45.37 -10.03
CA LYS A 170 -14.26 -45.20 -11.35
C LYS A 170 -13.38 -43.95 -11.45
N SER A 171 -13.78 -42.84 -10.83
CA SER A 171 -12.99 -41.61 -10.82
C SER A 171 -11.71 -41.69 -9.98
N LEU A 172 -11.65 -42.59 -9.00
CA LEU A 172 -10.45 -42.82 -8.19
C LEU A 172 -9.48 -43.81 -8.85
N MET A 173 -10.01 -44.82 -9.54
CA MET A 173 -9.22 -45.94 -10.05
C MET A 173 -8.70 -45.72 -11.48
N GLU A 174 -9.50 -45.07 -12.34
CA GLU A 174 -9.26 -44.91 -13.78
C GLU A 174 -8.98 -43.44 -14.18
N GLY A 175 -8.91 -43.16 -15.49
CA GLY A 175 -8.90 -41.79 -16.02
C GLY A 175 -7.54 -41.09 -16.08
N GLY A 176 -6.44 -41.85 -16.02
CA GLY A 176 -5.07 -41.30 -16.06
C GLY A 176 -4.78 -40.47 -17.31
N GLU A 177 -5.43 -40.75 -18.43
CA GLU A 177 -5.34 -40.00 -19.69
C GLU A 177 -5.80 -38.54 -19.58
N HIS A 178 -6.65 -38.24 -18.58
CA HIS A 178 -7.08 -36.89 -18.25
C HIS A 178 -6.16 -36.23 -17.20
N SER A 179 -5.33 -37.00 -16.50
CA SER A 179 -4.42 -36.47 -15.48
C SER A 179 -3.30 -35.66 -16.10
N TYR A 180 -3.05 -34.47 -15.55
CA TYR A 180 -2.06 -33.54 -16.05
C TYR A 180 -1.29 -32.85 -14.91
N ALA A 181 0.01 -32.64 -15.12
CA ALA A 181 0.92 -32.08 -14.12
C ALA A 181 0.86 -30.53 -14.12
N GLY A 182 -0.32 -29.95 -13.87
CA GLY A 182 -0.52 -28.50 -13.92
C GLY A 182 0.34 -27.68 -12.96
N TRP A 183 0.86 -28.31 -11.90
CA TRP A 183 1.85 -27.71 -11.00
C TRP A 183 3.17 -27.31 -11.69
N LYS A 184 3.42 -27.77 -12.92
CA LYS A 184 4.55 -27.33 -13.75
C LYS A 184 4.30 -26.01 -14.48
N ASP A 185 3.04 -25.63 -14.63
CA ASP A 185 2.64 -24.50 -15.48
C ASP A 185 2.34 -23.23 -14.66
N VAL A 186 2.04 -23.38 -13.37
CA VAL A 186 1.69 -22.27 -12.46
C VAL A 186 2.35 -22.47 -11.09
N PRO A 187 2.63 -21.39 -10.33
CA PRO A 187 3.13 -21.49 -8.96
C PRO A 187 2.12 -22.19 -8.03
N VAL A 188 2.66 -22.94 -7.07
CA VAL A 188 1.90 -23.72 -6.10
C VAL A 188 2.22 -23.27 -4.67
N TRP A 189 1.21 -22.91 -3.92
CA TRP A 189 1.27 -22.82 -2.47
C TRP A 189 0.71 -24.11 -1.91
N TYR A 190 1.44 -24.73 -0.99
CA TYR A 190 1.09 -26.03 -0.42
C TYR A 190 0.98 -25.93 1.10
N LEU A 191 -0.21 -26.21 1.64
CA LEU A 191 -0.48 -26.27 3.07
C LEU A 191 -0.50 -27.73 3.53
N ALA A 192 0.54 -28.12 4.25
CA ALA A 192 0.69 -29.43 4.82
C ALA A 192 -0.01 -29.51 6.19
N THR A 193 -0.94 -30.45 6.33
CA THR A 193 -1.69 -30.74 7.57
C THR A 193 -0.89 -31.75 8.40
N THR A 194 -0.35 -31.32 9.55
CA THR A 194 0.61 -32.13 10.31
C THR A 194 -0.04 -33.23 11.16
N GLU A 195 -1.34 -33.12 11.43
CA GLU A 195 -2.13 -34.08 12.22
C GLU A 195 -3.12 -34.85 11.32
N ASP A 196 -2.77 -35.01 10.05
CA ASP A 196 -3.64 -35.64 9.05
C ASP A 196 -3.61 -37.17 9.13
N HIS A 197 -4.74 -37.78 9.51
CA HIS A 197 -4.91 -39.23 9.54
C HIS A 197 -5.30 -39.83 8.17
N ALA A 198 -5.85 -39.02 7.25
CA ALA A 198 -6.26 -39.48 5.92
C ALA A 198 -5.09 -39.52 4.95
N PHE A 199 -4.24 -38.49 4.99
CA PHE A 199 -3.05 -38.38 4.18
C PHE A 199 -1.87 -37.90 5.04
N PRO A 200 -1.10 -38.81 5.66
CA PRO A 200 -0.09 -38.45 6.64
C PRO A 200 0.92 -37.40 6.16
N ALA A 201 1.31 -36.49 7.05
CA ALA A 201 2.20 -35.37 6.74
C ALA A 201 3.53 -35.79 6.08
N GLU A 202 4.09 -36.92 6.50
CA GLU A 202 5.30 -37.49 5.88
C GLU A 202 5.07 -37.86 4.42
N ALA A 203 3.90 -38.42 4.08
CA ALA A 203 3.53 -38.76 2.71
C ALA A 203 3.26 -37.50 1.87
N GLN A 204 2.64 -36.47 2.47
CA GLN A 204 2.48 -35.15 1.83
C GLN A 204 3.83 -34.53 1.45
N LYS A 205 4.77 -34.50 2.40
CA LYS A 205 6.13 -33.98 2.20
C LYS A 205 6.91 -34.82 1.19
N TRP A 206 6.80 -36.14 1.26
CA TRP A 206 7.43 -37.05 0.33
C TRP A 206 6.95 -36.82 -1.11
N MET A 207 5.64 -36.62 -1.32
CA MET A 207 5.09 -36.33 -2.64
C MET A 207 5.47 -34.93 -3.16
N ALA A 208 5.78 -33.98 -2.28
CA ALA A 208 6.30 -32.67 -2.66
C ALA A 208 7.78 -32.70 -3.09
N GLY A 209 8.58 -33.61 -2.53
CA GLY A 209 10.04 -33.69 -2.74
C GLY A 209 10.47 -33.81 -4.21
N PRO A 210 10.01 -34.82 -4.97
CA PRO A 210 10.31 -34.97 -6.39
C PRO A 210 9.87 -33.78 -7.25
N THR A 211 8.85 -33.06 -6.81
CA THR A 211 8.31 -31.88 -7.48
C THR A 211 9.30 -30.71 -7.44
N PHE A 212 9.99 -30.50 -6.31
CA PHE A 212 11.11 -29.56 -6.22
C PHE A 212 12.27 -29.94 -7.15
N ALA A 213 12.62 -31.23 -7.19
CA ALA A 213 13.69 -31.72 -8.06
C ALA A 213 13.35 -31.58 -9.56
N ALA A 214 12.07 -31.59 -9.90
CA ALA A 214 11.56 -31.36 -11.25
C ALA A 214 11.39 -29.88 -11.62
N GLY A 215 11.80 -28.94 -10.75
CA GLY A 215 11.74 -27.50 -10.98
C GLY A 215 10.38 -26.85 -10.72
N GLY A 216 9.52 -27.47 -9.91
CA GLY A 216 8.25 -26.87 -9.48
C GLY A 216 8.45 -25.62 -8.62
N ASP A 217 7.65 -24.59 -8.88
CA ASP A 217 7.60 -23.37 -8.07
C ASP A 217 6.63 -23.58 -6.90
N ILE A 218 7.16 -24.03 -5.75
CA ILE A 218 6.34 -24.48 -4.62
C ILE A 218 6.73 -23.77 -3.33
N THR A 219 5.75 -23.14 -2.68
CA THR A 219 5.88 -22.57 -1.33
C THR A 219 5.13 -23.44 -0.34
N ILE A 220 5.82 -24.00 0.67
CA ILE A 220 5.22 -24.87 1.68
C ILE A 220 4.96 -24.12 2.99
N ARG A 221 3.79 -24.38 3.58
CA ARG A 221 3.40 -24.03 4.95
C ARG A 221 2.94 -25.29 5.67
N GLU A 222 3.11 -25.32 6.99
CA GLU A 222 2.61 -26.40 7.84
C GLU A 222 1.54 -25.86 8.78
N ILE A 223 0.52 -26.67 9.05
CA ILE A 223 -0.55 -26.34 10.00
C ILE A 223 -0.90 -27.55 10.85
N ALA A 224 -1.01 -27.34 12.16
CA ALA A 224 -1.50 -28.33 13.12
C ALA A 224 -3.03 -28.47 12.96
N SER A 225 -3.42 -29.38 12.08
CA SER A 225 -4.81 -29.68 11.77
C SER A 225 -4.95 -31.09 11.19
N SER A 226 -6.16 -31.64 11.31
CA SER A 226 -6.63 -32.82 10.59
C SER A 226 -6.60 -32.63 9.07
N HIS A 227 -7.22 -33.55 8.33
CA HIS A 227 -7.43 -33.44 6.90
C HIS A 227 -8.24 -32.19 6.49
N SER A 228 -8.94 -31.52 7.41
CA SER A 228 -9.93 -30.47 7.09
C SER A 228 -9.61 -29.08 7.68
N PRO A 229 -8.47 -28.44 7.31
CA PRO A 229 -8.05 -27.16 7.89
C PRO A 229 -9.03 -26.02 7.59
N MET A 230 -9.78 -26.09 6.48
CA MET A 230 -10.84 -25.15 6.14
C MET A 230 -11.99 -25.11 7.15
N LEU A 231 -12.15 -26.15 7.98
CA LEU A 231 -13.20 -26.26 8.99
C LEU A 231 -12.69 -25.97 10.40
N SER A 232 -11.52 -26.48 10.77
CA SER A 232 -10.93 -26.35 12.11
C SER A 232 -10.10 -25.06 12.27
N LYS A 233 -9.42 -24.62 11.20
CA LYS A 233 -8.53 -23.44 11.16
C LYS A 233 -8.88 -22.51 9.99
N PRO A 234 -10.12 -22.01 9.89
CA PRO A 234 -10.60 -21.30 8.70
C PRO A 234 -9.87 -19.97 8.46
N ARG A 235 -9.40 -19.26 9.50
CA ARG A 235 -8.70 -17.98 9.34
C ARG A 235 -7.29 -18.19 8.79
N GLU A 236 -6.55 -19.12 9.37
CA GLU A 236 -5.21 -19.50 8.92
C GLU A 236 -5.25 -20.07 7.50
N THR A 237 -6.30 -20.82 7.16
CA THR A 237 -6.53 -21.31 5.79
C THR A 237 -6.78 -20.15 4.81
N VAL A 238 -7.53 -19.13 5.23
CA VAL A 238 -7.76 -17.92 4.41
C VAL A 238 -6.45 -17.14 4.21
N ASP A 239 -5.67 -16.93 5.26
CA ASP A 239 -4.38 -16.24 5.17
C ASP A 239 -3.46 -16.96 4.16
N PHE A 240 -3.40 -18.29 4.24
CA PHE A 240 -2.69 -19.12 3.25
C PHE A 240 -3.22 -18.95 1.83
N ILE A 241 -4.54 -18.95 1.62
CA ILE A 241 -5.13 -18.73 0.28
C ILE A 241 -4.77 -17.35 -0.26
N LEU A 242 -4.74 -16.32 0.59
CA LEU A 242 -4.40 -14.96 0.18
C LEU A 242 -2.93 -14.83 -0.25
N GLU A 243 -2.01 -15.62 0.30
CA GLU A 243 -0.63 -15.71 -0.19
C GLU A 243 -0.56 -16.17 -1.66
N ALA A 244 -1.52 -16.98 -2.12
CA ALA A 244 -1.59 -17.46 -3.50
C ALA A 244 -2.26 -16.46 -4.48
N VAL A 245 -2.97 -15.45 -3.96
CA VAL A 245 -3.70 -14.46 -4.76
C VAL A 245 -2.90 -13.18 -4.97
N VAL A 246 -2.13 -12.77 -3.96
CA VAL A 246 -1.19 -11.67 -4.09
C VAL A 246 0.07 -12.24 -4.71
N MET A 247 0.52 -11.76 -5.88
CA MET A 247 1.88 -12.10 -6.33
C MET A 247 2.83 -11.76 -5.18
N PRO A 248 3.51 -12.75 -4.56
CA PRO A 248 4.39 -12.45 -3.46
C PRO A 248 5.41 -11.44 -3.97
N GLY A 249 5.53 -10.33 -3.26
CA GLY A 249 6.53 -9.32 -3.57
C GLY A 249 7.76 -9.49 -2.68
N GLY A 250 8.69 -8.56 -2.85
CA GLY A 250 9.77 -8.38 -1.90
C GLY A 250 11.09 -8.96 -2.37
N LEU A 251 11.93 -9.30 -1.40
CA LEU A 251 13.36 -9.41 -1.62
C LEU A 251 13.82 -10.81 -2.07
N HIS A 252 12.95 -11.81 -1.94
CA HIS A 252 13.26 -13.22 -2.20
C HIS A 252 12.38 -13.78 -3.34
N PRO A 253 12.71 -13.50 -4.60
CA PRO A 253 12.04 -14.13 -5.74
C PRO A 253 12.29 -15.64 -5.76
N PRO A 254 11.28 -16.47 -6.10
CA PRO A 254 11.47 -17.90 -6.23
C PRO A 254 12.43 -18.20 -7.40
N ILE A 255 13.20 -19.28 -7.28
CA ILE A 255 14.26 -19.63 -8.26
C ILE A 255 13.67 -19.87 -9.66
N SER A 256 12.46 -20.45 -9.73
CA SER A 256 11.65 -20.59 -10.95
C SER A 256 11.48 -19.26 -11.67
N LEU A 257 11.09 -18.19 -10.95
CA LEU A 257 10.88 -16.86 -11.50
C LEU A 257 12.20 -16.25 -11.96
N ILE A 258 13.27 -16.36 -11.15
CA ILE A 258 14.61 -15.88 -11.53
C ILE A 258 15.05 -16.54 -12.84
N ALA A 259 14.79 -17.84 -13.01
CA ALA A 259 15.12 -18.57 -14.22
C ALA A 259 14.34 -18.11 -15.47
N THR A 260 13.19 -17.45 -15.29
CA THR A 260 12.43 -16.86 -16.42
C THR A 260 12.96 -15.49 -16.86
N TRP A 261 13.76 -14.82 -16.02
CA TRP A 261 14.27 -13.50 -16.34
C TRP A 261 15.20 -13.54 -17.55
N LYS A 262 15.14 -12.50 -18.37
CA LYS A 262 16.00 -12.31 -19.55
C LYS A 262 16.86 -11.06 -19.35
N PRO A 263 18.00 -11.17 -18.66
CA PRO A 263 18.88 -10.05 -18.40
C PRO A 263 19.38 -9.40 -19.68
N ASN A 264 19.32 -8.08 -19.76
CA ASN A 264 19.93 -7.28 -20.81
C ASN A 264 21.02 -6.39 -20.22
N TYR A 265 22.23 -6.92 -20.09
CA TYR A 265 23.37 -6.18 -19.52
C TYR A 265 24.00 -5.16 -20.48
N VAL A 266 23.66 -5.19 -21.78
CA VAL A 266 24.30 -4.35 -22.80
C VAL A 266 23.53 -3.05 -23.01
N HIS A 267 22.21 -3.16 -23.18
CA HIS A 267 21.31 -2.03 -23.42
C HIS A 267 20.04 -2.14 -22.56
N PRO A 268 20.17 -2.14 -21.22
CA PRO A 268 19.03 -2.29 -20.34
C PRO A 268 18.03 -1.15 -20.49
N GLU A 269 16.77 -1.42 -20.18
CA GLU A 269 15.80 -0.34 -19.99
C GLU A 269 16.16 0.44 -18.72
N THR A 270 16.47 1.72 -18.88
CA THR A 270 16.86 2.59 -17.77
C THR A 270 15.91 3.76 -17.61
N ARG A 271 15.62 4.11 -16.36
CA ARG A 271 15.04 5.40 -15.96
C ARG A 271 16.02 6.52 -16.31
N GLY A 272 15.48 7.65 -16.75
CA GLY A 272 16.26 8.85 -17.05
C GLY A 272 16.81 9.55 -15.80
N TRP A 273 17.41 10.72 -16.01
CA TRP A 273 18.06 11.51 -14.95
C TRP A 273 17.11 12.22 -13.96
N GLY A 274 15.79 11.99 -14.07
CA GLY A 274 14.77 12.77 -13.37
C GLY A 274 14.98 12.87 -11.86
N ILE A 275 15.23 11.74 -11.19
CA ILE A 275 15.43 11.73 -9.74
C ILE A 275 16.72 12.41 -9.29
N VAL A 276 17.80 12.27 -10.08
CA VAL A 276 19.09 12.90 -9.78
C VAL A 276 18.97 14.42 -9.93
N VAL A 277 18.34 14.88 -11.00
CA VAL A 277 18.07 16.30 -11.23
C VAL A 277 17.18 16.86 -10.12
N LEU A 278 16.12 16.13 -9.75
CA LEU A 278 15.24 16.51 -8.65
C LEU A 278 16.02 16.66 -7.34
N ALA A 279 16.82 15.66 -6.96
CA ALA A 279 17.62 15.69 -5.73
C ALA A 279 18.62 16.85 -5.72
N ALA A 280 19.31 17.12 -6.85
CA ALA A 280 20.25 18.23 -6.96
C ALA A 280 19.57 19.60 -6.84
N VAL A 281 18.41 19.79 -7.49
CA VAL A 281 17.62 21.03 -7.40
C VAL A 281 17.10 21.23 -5.99
N LEU A 282 16.52 20.21 -5.37
CA LEU A 282 16.02 20.28 -3.99
C LEU A 282 17.15 20.59 -3.01
N LEU A 283 18.30 19.92 -3.13
CA LEU A 283 19.46 20.15 -2.27
C LEU A 283 19.94 21.60 -2.38
N THR A 284 20.09 22.10 -3.62
CA THR A 284 20.51 23.48 -3.88
C THR A 284 19.55 24.48 -3.25
N LEU A 285 18.25 24.28 -3.45
CA LEU A 285 17.21 25.13 -2.86
C LEU A 285 17.27 25.10 -1.33
N THR A 286 17.42 23.93 -0.72
CA THR A 286 17.52 23.79 0.74
C THR A 286 18.76 24.48 1.30
N TYR A 287 19.93 24.36 0.64
CA TYR A 287 21.13 25.10 1.04
C TYR A 287 20.90 26.62 1.04
N VAL A 288 20.31 27.16 -0.03
CA VAL A 288 19.99 28.59 -0.13
C VAL A 288 19.05 29.01 1.02
N VAL A 289 17.99 28.25 1.27
CA VAL A 289 17.02 28.52 2.33
C VAL A 289 17.67 28.49 3.72
N VAL A 290 18.52 27.50 4.00
CA VAL A 290 19.21 27.39 5.30
C VAL A 290 20.23 28.50 5.47
N LEU A 291 20.98 28.87 4.44
CA LEU A 291 21.90 30.01 4.50
C LEU A 291 21.16 31.32 4.78
N LEU A 292 20.02 31.55 4.12
CA LEU A 292 19.15 32.71 4.40
C LEU A 292 18.61 32.68 5.84
N ARG A 293 18.21 31.51 6.34
CA ARG A 293 17.80 31.32 7.73
C ARG A 293 18.92 31.72 8.70
N LEU A 294 20.14 31.21 8.49
CA LEU A 294 21.29 31.49 9.35
C LEU A 294 21.62 32.98 9.29
N TRP A 295 21.64 33.59 8.11
CA TRP A 295 21.85 35.03 7.96
C TRP A 295 20.80 35.85 8.72
N ALA A 296 19.51 35.49 8.62
CA ALA A 296 18.46 36.16 9.40
C ALA A 296 18.70 36.05 10.92
N ARG A 297 19.08 34.87 11.41
CA ARG A 297 19.20 34.59 12.83
C ARG A 297 20.48 35.15 13.46
N PHE A 298 21.61 35.04 12.78
CA PHE A 298 22.90 35.49 13.27
C PHE A 298 23.15 36.98 12.99
N VAL A 299 22.73 37.51 11.84
CA VAL A 299 23.07 38.87 11.43
C VAL A 299 21.92 39.85 11.68
N LEU A 300 20.70 39.52 11.23
CA LEU A 300 19.58 40.48 11.27
C LEU A 300 18.91 40.60 12.63
N VAL A 301 18.66 39.47 13.30
CA VAL A 301 17.93 39.39 14.57
C VAL A 301 18.86 39.11 15.76
N LYS A 302 20.02 38.49 15.53
CA LYS A 302 20.98 38.08 16.57
C LYS A 302 20.32 37.23 17.67
N SER A 303 19.49 36.26 17.25
CA SER A 303 18.70 35.37 18.13
C SER A 303 18.82 33.90 17.70
N ALA A 304 20.05 33.46 17.43
CA ALA A 304 20.32 32.06 17.12
C ALA A 304 20.03 31.18 18.34
N GLY A 305 19.46 30.00 18.10
CA GLY A 305 19.14 29.02 19.16
C GLY A 305 19.47 27.59 18.77
N ILE A 306 19.11 26.65 19.65
CA ILE A 306 19.38 25.21 19.46
C ILE A 306 18.72 24.68 18.19
N ASP A 307 17.55 25.20 17.82
CA ASP A 307 16.85 24.86 16.57
C ASP A 307 17.69 25.19 15.32
N ASP A 308 18.50 26.24 15.36
CA ASP A 308 19.39 26.63 14.26
C ASP A 308 20.62 25.71 14.18
N ALA A 309 21.16 25.29 15.33
CA ALA A 309 22.26 24.32 15.40
C ALA A 309 21.84 22.95 14.84
N LEU A 310 20.63 22.48 15.19
CA LEU A 310 20.10 21.20 14.72
C LEU A 310 19.87 21.19 13.20
N ILE A 311 19.33 22.28 12.62
CA ILE A 311 19.17 22.39 11.16
C ILE A 311 20.52 22.45 10.44
N THR A 312 21.50 23.13 11.03
CA THR A 312 22.86 23.17 10.47
C THR A 312 23.49 21.78 10.47
N PHE A 313 23.37 21.03 11.57
CA PHE A 313 23.80 19.63 11.63
C PHE A 313 23.08 18.78 10.58
N ASN A 314 21.76 18.96 10.42
CA ASN A 314 20.95 18.20 9.48
C ASN A 314 21.36 18.38 8.00
N MET A 315 22.09 19.44 7.65
CA MET A 315 22.63 19.58 6.29
C MET A 315 23.61 18.45 5.92
N VAL A 316 24.29 17.86 6.91
CA VAL A 316 25.21 16.72 6.70
C VAL A 316 24.44 15.46 6.25
N PRO A 317 23.49 14.90 7.03
CA PRO A 317 22.75 13.73 6.58
C PRO A 317 21.92 13.99 5.33
N LEU A 318 21.36 15.18 5.15
CA LEU A 318 20.59 15.53 3.95
C LEU A 318 21.46 15.55 2.68
N THR A 319 22.69 16.07 2.77
CA THR A 319 23.65 16.02 1.66
C THR A 319 24.07 14.58 1.38
N GLY A 320 24.35 13.80 2.42
CA GLY A 320 24.65 12.37 2.30
C GLY A 320 23.53 11.61 1.59
N LEU A 321 22.27 11.95 1.87
CA LEU A 321 21.10 11.33 1.24
C LEU A 321 21.06 11.61 -0.26
N ALA A 322 21.28 12.87 -0.68
CA ALA A 322 21.34 13.24 -2.09
C ALA A 322 22.50 12.55 -2.84
N VAL A 323 23.67 12.47 -2.22
CA VAL A 323 24.84 11.76 -2.79
C VAL A 323 24.58 10.26 -2.89
N SER A 324 23.99 9.65 -1.86
CA SER A 324 23.69 8.22 -1.84
C SER A 324 22.62 7.86 -2.87
N LEU A 325 21.62 8.71 -3.09
CA LEU A 325 20.64 8.54 -4.18
C LEU A 325 21.32 8.57 -5.56
N TYR A 326 22.24 9.52 -5.77
CA TYR A 326 23.01 9.57 -7.01
C TYR A 326 23.80 8.27 -7.24
N LEU A 327 24.49 7.77 -6.21
CA LEU A 327 25.26 6.53 -6.30
C LEU A 327 24.35 5.32 -6.54
N ALA A 328 23.24 5.19 -5.80
CA ALA A 328 22.29 4.09 -5.96
C ALA A 328 21.76 4.00 -7.40
N PHE A 329 21.33 5.12 -7.97
CA PHE A 329 20.76 5.17 -9.32
C PHE A 329 21.78 5.07 -10.44
N ARG A 330 22.98 5.65 -10.28
CA ARG A 330 23.95 5.73 -11.39
C ARG A 330 25.01 4.64 -11.36
N TRP A 331 25.27 4.03 -10.21
CA TRP A 331 26.36 3.07 -10.03
C TRP A 331 25.89 1.69 -9.54
N TYR A 332 24.71 1.59 -8.93
CA TYR A 332 24.25 0.33 -8.31
C TYR A 332 22.90 -0.17 -8.85
N GLY A 333 22.47 0.29 -10.02
CA GLY A 333 21.38 -0.33 -10.78
C GLY A 333 19.96 -0.01 -10.31
N PHE A 334 19.74 0.99 -9.46
CA PHE A 334 18.38 1.44 -9.13
C PHE A 334 17.67 2.15 -10.30
N ASP A 335 18.39 2.46 -11.39
CA ASP A 335 17.82 3.02 -12.60
C ASP A 335 17.22 1.97 -13.54
N ARG A 336 17.32 0.66 -13.27
CA ARG A 336 16.89 -0.42 -14.19
C ARG A 336 16.18 -1.54 -13.46
N HIS A 337 15.65 -2.49 -14.21
CA HIS A 337 15.05 -3.70 -13.66
C HIS A 337 16.06 -4.56 -12.90
N VAL A 338 15.58 -5.31 -11.90
CA VAL A 338 16.44 -6.10 -11.02
C VAL A 338 17.26 -7.15 -11.78
N TRP A 339 16.68 -7.76 -12.82
CA TRP A 339 17.34 -8.77 -13.66
C TRP A 339 18.41 -8.18 -14.59
N ASP A 340 18.36 -6.88 -14.88
CA ASP A 340 19.35 -6.19 -15.70
C ASP A 340 20.58 -5.74 -14.90
N SER A 341 20.59 -6.01 -13.59
CA SER A 341 21.65 -5.62 -12.68
C SER A 341 22.53 -6.83 -12.30
N PRO A 342 23.86 -6.74 -12.43
CA PRO A 342 24.75 -7.76 -11.91
C PRO A 342 24.57 -7.95 -10.39
N ILE A 343 24.76 -9.17 -9.88
CA ILE A 343 24.58 -9.49 -8.45
C ILE A 343 25.45 -8.59 -7.54
N ALA A 344 26.66 -8.25 -7.97
CA ALA A 344 27.52 -7.33 -7.23
C ALA A 344 26.89 -5.94 -7.05
N TRP A 345 26.14 -5.46 -8.05
CA TRP A 345 25.42 -4.20 -7.96
C TRP A 345 24.23 -4.30 -7.04
N LEU A 346 23.52 -5.44 -7.03
CA LEU A 346 22.43 -5.68 -6.08
C LEU A 346 22.93 -5.63 -4.62
N ILE A 347 24.03 -6.33 -4.33
CA ILE A 347 24.65 -6.33 -2.99
C ILE A 347 25.06 -4.91 -2.58
N ASN A 348 25.75 -4.17 -3.46
CA ASN A 348 26.17 -2.81 -3.15
C ASN A 348 24.99 -1.83 -3.09
N GLY A 349 23.96 -2.06 -3.89
CA GLY A 349 22.69 -1.34 -3.86
C GLY A 349 22.01 -1.48 -2.52
N ARG A 350 21.96 -2.69 -1.95
CA ARG A 350 21.46 -2.93 -0.60
C ARG A 350 22.27 -2.21 0.47
N LYS A 351 23.61 -2.18 0.37
CA LYS A 351 24.43 -1.37 1.28
C LYS A 351 24.05 0.12 1.19
N MET A 352 23.79 0.63 -0.01
CA MET A 352 23.31 2.01 -0.18
C MET A 352 21.91 2.22 0.40
N THR A 353 21.00 1.26 0.29
CA THR A 353 19.67 1.33 0.92
C THR A 353 19.80 1.50 2.43
N MET A 354 20.66 0.72 3.09
CA MET A 354 20.91 0.85 4.53
C MET A 354 21.44 2.25 4.90
N VAL A 355 22.38 2.78 4.11
CA VAL A 355 22.92 4.14 4.30
C VAL A 355 21.84 5.19 4.12
N LEU A 356 21.01 5.07 3.07
CA LEU A 356 19.91 6.00 2.80
C LEU A 356 18.88 6.01 3.94
N GLU A 357 18.49 4.85 4.44
CA GLU A 357 17.56 4.73 5.56
C GLU A 357 18.10 5.37 6.84
N ALA A 358 19.37 5.11 7.18
CA ALA A 358 20.02 5.72 8.34
C ALA A 358 20.04 7.26 8.22
N LEU A 359 20.48 7.78 7.07
CA LEU A 359 20.58 9.22 6.83
C LEU A 359 19.21 9.92 6.87
N TYR A 360 18.18 9.27 6.32
CA TYR A 360 16.82 9.77 6.38
C TYR A 360 16.22 9.77 7.78
N LEU A 361 16.43 8.69 8.53
CA LEU A 361 15.97 8.60 9.91
C LEU A 361 16.61 9.69 10.77
N THR A 362 17.92 9.94 10.61
CA THR A 362 18.61 11.06 11.26
C THR A 362 18.07 12.41 10.79
N SER A 363 17.83 12.57 9.49
CA SER A 363 17.42 13.87 8.93
C SER A 363 16.03 14.30 9.37
N THR A 364 15.07 13.38 9.31
CA THR A 364 13.69 13.62 9.73
C THR A 364 13.60 13.86 11.25
N ALA A 365 14.29 13.05 12.06
CA ALA A 365 14.30 13.21 13.51
C ALA A 365 14.88 14.57 13.93
N THR A 366 16.04 14.95 13.38
CA THR A 366 16.68 16.24 13.72
C THR A 366 15.86 17.44 13.24
N THR A 367 15.20 17.35 12.09
CA THR A 367 14.28 18.39 11.60
C THR A 367 13.07 18.56 12.52
N LYS A 368 12.41 17.46 12.90
CA LYS A 368 11.26 17.47 13.82
C LYS A 368 11.63 18.04 15.19
N ILE A 369 12.77 17.61 15.75
CA ILE A 369 13.27 18.12 17.03
C ILE A 369 13.61 19.61 16.93
N SER A 370 14.19 20.09 15.82
CA SER A 370 14.42 21.52 15.59
C SER A 370 13.12 22.32 15.60
N ILE A 371 12.08 21.86 14.89
CA ILE A 371 10.76 22.51 14.86
C ILE A 371 10.16 22.60 16.28
N LEU A 372 10.23 21.52 17.05
CA LEU A 372 9.72 21.47 18.43
C LEU A 372 10.48 22.43 19.35
N PHE A 373 11.81 22.51 19.26
CA PHE A 373 12.60 23.49 20.02
C PHE A 373 12.32 24.93 19.58
N PHE A 374 12.04 25.17 18.29
CA PHE A 374 11.57 26.46 17.82
C PHE A 374 10.24 26.86 18.47
N TYR A 375 9.29 25.92 18.61
CA TYR A 375 8.02 26.18 19.32
C TYR A 375 8.22 26.42 20.81
N ARG A 376 9.11 25.66 21.46
CA ARG A 376 9.51 25.94 22.84
C ARG A 376 10.05 27.36 22.97
N ARG A 377 10.96 27.77 22.08
CA ARG A 377 11.53 29.12 22.08
C ARG A 377 10.44 30.19 21.90
N LEU A 378 9.49 29.97 21.00
CA LEU A 378 8.34 30.86 20.78
C LEU A 378 7.42 30.93 22.01
N SER A 379 7.30 29.85 22.78
CA SER A 379 6.43 29.76 23.96
C SER A 379 6.94 30.46 25.21
N THR A 380 8.22 30.84 25.24
CA THR A 380 8.89 31.45 26.39
C THR A 380 8.20 32.76 26.79
N GLY A 381 7.40 32.73 27.87
CA GLY A 381 6.76 33.90 28.47
C GLY A 381 5.27 34.14 28.12
N ALA A 382 4.62 33.29 27.31
CA ALA A 382 3.24 33.55 26.85
C ALA A 382 2.24 32.38 26.97
N LEU A 383 2.66 31.17 27.41
CA LEU A 383 1.84 29.95 27.31
C LEU A 383 1.80 29.10 28.59
N SER A 384 0.74 28.29 28.69
CA SER A 384 0.50 27.35 29.80
C SER A 384 1.61 26.30 29.91
N ASN A 385 1.97 25.93 31.15
CA ASN A 385 2.91 24.85 31.43
C ASN A 385 2.55 23.53 30.72
N GLY A 386 1.26 23.25 30.51
CA GLY A 386 0.80 22.07 29.77
C GLY A 386 1.31 22.01 28.31
N PHE A 387 1.41 23.15 27.63
CA PHE A 387 1.96 23.22 26.26
C PHE A 387 3.47 22.94 26.25
N ILE A 388 4.20 23.41 27.27
CA ILE A 388 5.64 23.15 27.36
C ILE A 388 5.89 21.65 27.59
N TYR A 389 5.11 21.01 28.48
CA TYR A 389 5.20 19.56 28.71
C TYR A 389 4.85 18.75 27.44
N SER A 390 3.85 19.18 26.65
CA SER A 390 3.51 18.47 25.41
C SER A 390 4.61 18.57 24.35
N VAL A 391 5.31 19.71 24.26
CA VAL A 391 6.49 19.85 23.37
C VAL A 391 7.60 18.89 23.78
N TYR A 392 7.94 18.79 25.07
CA TYR A 392 8.95 17.83 25.53
C TYR A 392 8.54 16.38 25.33
N ALA A 393 7.26 16.05 25.55
CA ALA A 393 6.74 14.72 25.28
C ALA A 393 6.89 14.36 23.79
N ALA A 394 6.61 15.29 22.87
CA ALA A 394 6.84 15.06 21.45
C ALA A 394 8.32 14.95 21.07
N VAL A 395 9.22 15.71 21.71
CA VAL A 395 10.67 15.55 21.52
C VAL A 395 11.11 14.15 21.95
N ALA A 396 10.65 13.70 23.13
CA ALA A 396 10.93 12.34 23.62
C ALA A 396 10.38 11.28 22.67
N PHE A 397 9.16 11.46 22.15
CA PHE A 397 8.55 10.55 21.19
C PHE A 397 9.37 10.40 19.91
N VAL A 398 9.87 11.51 19.34
CA VAL A 398 10.74 11.48 18.15
C VAL A 398 12.10 10.85 18.46
N ALA A 399 12.69 11.14 19.63
CA ALA A 399 13.99 10.61 20.03
C ALA A 399 13.94 9.09 20.28
N VAL A 400 12.90 8.60 20.96
CA VAL A 400 12.70 7.16 21.20
C VAL A 400 12.47 6.42 19.88
N TYR A 401 11.64 6.97 19.00
CA TYR A 401 11.46 6.46 17.64
C TYR A 401 12.79 6.34 16.89
N TYR A 402 13.60 7.40 16.89
CA TYR A 402 14.91 7.41 16.24
C TYR A 402 15.81 6.29 16.77
N VAL A 403 15.93 6.14 18.09
CA VAL A 403 16.79 5.13 18.70
C VAL A 403 16.31 3.71 18.35
N ILE A 404 15.02 3.42 18.47
CA ILE A 404 14.46 2.10 18.19
C ILE A 404 14.68 1.71 16.73
N PHE A 405 14.31 2.57 15.78
CA PHE A 405 14.42 2.24 14.36
C PHE A 405 15.88 2.23 13.89
N MET A 406 16.76 3.03 14.49
CA MET A 406 18.19 2.95 14.18
C MET A 406 18.79 1.63 14.66
N ILE A 407 18.41 1.15 15.85
CA ILE A 407 18.83 -0.18 16.33
C ILE A 407 18.27 -1.27 15.41
N ASN A 408 16.98 -1.21 15.06
CA ASN A 408 16.36 -2.20 14.16
C ASN A 408 17.03 -2.25 12.79
N LEU A 409 17.49 -1.11 12.25
CA LEU A 409 18.20 -1.07 10.97
C LEU A 409 19.50 -1.89 10.99
N PHE A 410 20.29 -1.77 12.06
CA PHE A 410 21.59 -2.46 12.15
C PHE A 410 21.51 -3.86 12.78
N ALA A 411 20.51 -4.11 13.64
CA ALA A 411 20.32 -5.37 14.35
C ALA A 411 19.24 -6.27 13.74
N GLY A 412 18.49 -5.77 12.75
CA GLY A 412 17.34 -6.46 12.17
C GLY A 412 17.69 -7.72 11.40
N CYS A 413 18.95 -7.89 11.00
CA CYS A 413 19.50 -9.10 10.43
C CYS A 413 20.67 -9.62 11.27
N GLN A 414 20.69 -10.92 11.51
CA GLN A 414 21.73 -11.61 12.27
C GLN A 414 22.37 -12.70 11.39
N PRO A 415 23.65 -12.55 10.98
CA PRO A 415 24.52 -11.38 11.21
C PRO A 415 24.16 -10.20 10.27
N ILE A 416 24.68 -8.99 10.53
CA ILE A 416 24.30 -7.77 9.78
C ILE A 416 24.57 -7.90 8.27
N GLU A 417 25.60 -8.67 7.89
CA GLU A 417 25.96 -8.91 6.49
C GLU A 417 24.82 -9.58 5.71
N ALA A 418 23.92 -10.30 6.39
CA ALA A 418 22.75 -10.88 5.78
C ALA A 418 21.84 -9.83 5.13
N PHE A 419 21.80 -8.59 5.63
CA PHE A 419 20.96 -7.51 5.08
C PHE A 419 21.23 -7.24 3.59
N TRP A 420 22.49 -7.33 3.16
CA TRP A 420 22.88 -7.15 1.76
C TRP A 420 23.16 -8.46 1.02
N LEU A 421 23.51 -9.53 1.73
CA LEU A 421 23.75 -10.85 1.11
C LEU A 421 22.45 -11.55 0.72
N GLN A 422 21.31 -11.24 1.33
CA GLN A 422 20.00 -11.76 0.94
C GLN A 422 19.58 -11.36 -0.50
N ALA A 423 20.20 -10.33 -1.07
CA ALA A 423 20.01 -9.99 -2.49
C ALA A 423 20.74 -10.94 -3.46
N ASN A 424 21.60 -11.83 -2.95
CA ASN A 424 22.24 -12.87 -3.75
C ASN A 424 21.44 -14.18 -3.61
N PRO A 425 20.67 -14.60 -4.63
CA PRO A 425 19.87 -15.81 -4.58
C PRO A 425 20.70 -17.11 -4.50
N PHE A 426 22.01 -17.03 -4.79
CA PHE A 426 22.93 -18.17 -4.73
C PHE A 426 23.71 -18.25 -3.41
N SER A 427 23.42 -17.36 -2.45
CA SER A 427 24.06 -17.39 -1.14
C SER A 427 23.52 -18.55 -0.29
N SER A 428 24.38 -19.43 0.19
CA SER A 428 24.03 -20.54 1.09
C SER A 428 24.16 -20.15 2.58
N MET A 429 24.20 -18.86 2.90
CA MET A 429 24.32 -18.38 4.27
C MET A 429 23.01 -18.62 5.04
N LYS A 430 23.11 -19.21 6.24
CA LYS A 430 21.98 -19.26 7.17
C LYS A 430 21.91 -17.92 7.92
N TYR A 431 20.77 -17.25 7.87
CA TYR A 431 20.55 -15.98 8.55
C TYR A 431 19.13 -15.89 9.08
N HIS A 432 18.93 -15.00 10.05
CA HIS A 432 17.60 -14.59 10.51
C HIS A 432 17.48 -13.09 10.34
N CYS A 433 16.43 -12.64 9.66
CA CYS A 433 16.11 -11.24 9.45
C CYS A 433 14.65 -10.97 9.80
N PHE A 434 14.37 -9.77 10.30
CA PHE A 434 13.00 -9.30 10.47
C PHE A 434 12.35 -8.97 9.12
N ASP A 435 11.01 -8.89 9.10
CA ASP A 435 10.28 -8.40 7.94
C ASP A 435 10.58 -6.91 7.74
N GLU A 436 11.38 -6.62 6.70
CA GLU A 436 11.78 -5.27 6.32
C GLU A 436 10.60 -4.42 5.85
N GLY A 437 9.68 -5.00 5.08
CA GLY A 437 8.49 -4.31 4.59
C GLY A 437 7.60 -3.84 5.75
N ALA A 438 7.35 -4.74 6.71
CA ALA A 438 6.56 -4.43 7.89
C ALA A 438 7.24 -3.35 8.75
N ASN A 439 8.56 -3.44 8.94
CA ASN A 439 9.33 -2.44 9.67
C ASN A 439 9.27 -1.05 9.00
N LEU A 440 9.44 -0.96 7.69
CA LEU A 440 9.40 0.31 6.96
C LEU A 440 8.00 0.93 6.95
N ILE A 441 6.94 0.11 6.86
CA ILE A 441 5.55 0.58 6.97
C ILE A 441 5.29 1.11 8.38
N ALA A 442 5.65 0.35 9.42
CA ALA A 442 5.50 0.79 10.81
C ALA A 442 6.28 2.10 11.07
N ALA A 443 7.52 2.19 10.60
CA ALA A 443 8.34 3.39 10.69
C ALA A 443 7.68 4.58 10.00
N GLY A 444 7.07 4.36 8.83
CA GLY A 444 6.37 5.38 8.08
C GLY A 444 5.11 5.88 8.77
N VAL A 445 4.26 4.97 9.25
CA VAL A 445 3.02 5.34 9.97
C VAL A 445 3.33 6.18 11.21
N ILE A 446 4.30 5.76 12.01
CA ILE A 446 4.72 6.50 13.21
C ILE A 446 5.29 7.87 12.83
N SER A 447 6.10 7.95 11.76
CA SER A 447 6.64 9.22 11.26
C SER A 447 5.53 10.19 10.85
N VAL A 448 4.52 9.73 10.09
CA VAL A 448 3.38 10.56 9.67
C VAL A 448 2.59 11.08 10.87
N VAL A 449 2.39 10.27 11.89
CA VAL A 449 1.75 10.72 13.15
C VAL A 449 2.56 11.83 13.81
N GLN A 450 3.88 11.70 13.86
CA GLN A 450 4.76 12.77 14.38
C GLN A 450 4.67 14.04 13.53
N ASP A 451 4.55 13.94 12.21
CA ASP A 451 4.40 15.10 11.32
C ASP A 451 3.08 15.84 11.59
N PHE A 452 1.97 15.11 11.77
CA PHE A 452 0.70 15.70 12.17
C PHE A 452 0.78 16.38 13.54
N LEU A 453 1.46 15.77 14.51
CA LEU A 453 1.67 16.37 15.83
C LEU A 453 2.49 17.66 15.73
N ALA A 454 3.61 17.64 15.00
CA ALA A 454 4.47 18.80 14.82
C ALA A 454 3.73 19.94 14.10
N CYS A 455 2.98 19.64 13.04
CA CYS A 455 2.19 20.65 12.31
C CYS A 455 0.97 21.14 13.12
N GLY A 456 0.42 20.30 13.99
CA GLY A 456 -0.75 20.58 14.82
C GLY A 456 -0.49 21.54 15.99
N MET A 457 0.67 21.44 16.62
CA MET A 457 0.99 22.23 17.83
C MET A 457 0.86 23.75 17.66
N PRO A 458 1.33 24.37 16.55
CA PRO A 458 1.11 25.80 16.32
C PRO A 458 -0.36 26.19 16.20
N MET A 459 -1.24 25.32 15.71
CA MET A 459 -2.65 25.66 15.55
C MET A 459 -3.33 25.91 16.88
N ILE A 460 -2.98 25.12 17.91
CA ILE A 460 -3.48 25.30 19.29
C ILE A 460 -3.07 26.66 19.84
N LEU A 461 -1.83 27.09 19.54
CA LEU A 461 -1.31 28.39 19.96
C LEU A 461 -2.09 29.56 19.37
N PHE A 462 -2.42 29.50 18.08
CA PHE A 462 -2.98 30.65 17.37
C PHE A 462 -4.52 30.68 17.31
N TRP A 463 -5.21 29.61 17.70
CA TRP A 463 -6.68 29.54 17.66
C TRP A 463 -7.36 30.64 18.49
N LYS A 464 -6.75 31.02 19.63
CA LYS A 464 -7.28 32.07 20.52
C LYS A 464 -6.70 33.46 20.25
N LEU A 465 -5.81 33.62 19.28
CA LEU A 465 -5.11 34.88 19.02
C LEU A 465 -5.79 35.68 17.91
N GLN A 466 -6.19 36.92 18.18
CA GLN A 466 -6.77 37.84 17.20
C GLN A 466 -5.69 38.40 16.28
N ILE A 467 -5.37 37.68 15.21
CA ILE A 467 -4.29 38.00 14.28
C ILE A 467 -4.84 38.73 13.03
N PRO A 468 -4.19 39.82 12.55
CA PRO A 468 -4.58 40.51 11.33
C PRO A 468 -4.50 39.59 10.10
N LEU A 469 -5.45 39.74 9.16
CA LEU A 469 -5.66 38.85 8.00
C LEU A 469 -4.37 38.49 7.23
N LYS A 470 -3.48 39.46 6.98
CA LYS A 470 -2.20 39.23 6.28
C LYS A 470 -1.29 38.23 7.02
N GLN A 471 -1.25 38.30 8.35
CA GLN A 471 -0.48 37.36 9.16
C GLN A 471 -1.18 36.00 9.29
N LYS A 472 -2.52 35.98 9.23
CA LYS A 472 -3.33 34.76 9.17
C LYS A 472 -3.08 33.96 7.89
N PHE A 473 -3.01 34.62 6.73
CA PHE A 473 -2.63 33.98 5.46
C PHE A 473 -1.21 33.41 5.49
N ALA A 474 -0.22 34.16 5.99
CA ALA A 474 1.15 33.67 6.09
C ALA A 474 1.29 32.46 7.04
N LEU A 475 0.54 32.45 8.14
CA LEU A 475 0.48 31.30 9.05
C LEU A 475 -0.22 30.11 8.40
N GLY A 476 -1.34 30.35 7.70
CA GLY A 476 -2.05 29.32 6.94
C GLY A 476 -1.19 28.69 5.84
N ALA A 477 -0.34 29.47 5.17
CA ALA A 477 0.59 28.95 4.17
C ALA A 477 1.64 28.02 4.79
N ILE A 478 2.22 28.37 5.94
CA ILE A 478 3.18 27.52 6.66
C ILE A 478 2.52 26.21 7.11
N LEU A 479 1.29 26.29 7.63
CA LEU A 479 0.51 25.11 8.02
C LEU A 479 0.16 24.23 6.81
N GLY A 480 -0.20 24.83 5.68
CA GLY A 480 -0.48 24.12 4.43
C GLY A 480 0.72 23.32 3.93
N VAL A 481 1.93 23.89 3.99
CA VAL A 481 3.17 23.15 3.68
C VAL A 481 3.37 21.99 4.66
N GLY A 482 3.07 22.18 5.95
CA GLY A 482 3.10 21.11 6.95
C GLY A 482 2.16 19.93 6.62
N PHE A 483 0.91 20.21 6.25
CA PHE A 483 -0.03 19.16 5.82
C PHE A 483 0.43 18.45 4.54
N PHE A 484 1.06 19.18 3.61
CA PHE A 484 1.62 18.59 2.40
C PHE A 484 2.75 17.58 2.71
N LEU A 485 3.54 17.80 3.77
CA LEU A 485 4.54 16.83 4.23
C LEU A 485 3.88 15.53 4.71
N CYS A 486 2.77 15.62 5.45
CA CYS A 486 2.02 14.43 5.84
C CYS A 486 1.54 13.64 4.62
N ILE A 487 1.08 14.33 3.56
CA ILE A 487 0.69 13.68 2.29
C ILE A 487 1.89 12.97 1.66
N CYS A 488 3.07 13.61 1.62
CA CYS A 488 4.29 12.99 1.10
C CYS A 488 4.62 11.70 1.86
N GLY A 489 4.54 11.71 3.20
CA GLY A 489 4.76 10.54 4.03
C GLY A 489 3.75 9.41 3.77
N VAL A 490 2.46 9.74 3.57
CA VAL A 490 1.43 8.75 3.21
C VAL A 490 1.70 8.16 1.81
N LEU A 491 2.05 9.00 0.83
CA LEU A 491 2.38 8.54 -0.51
C LEU A 491 3.62 7.63 -0.51
N ARG A 492 4.62 7.95 0.32
CA ARG A 492 5.78 7.08 0.52
C ARG A 492 5.35 5.69 1.03
N ILE A 493 4.52 5.62 2.07
CA ILE A 493 3.99 4.35 2.60
C ILE A 493 3.21 3.60 1.51
N ALA A 494 2.34 4.30 0.77
CA ALA A 494 1.57 3.71 -0.32
C ALA A 494 2.46 3.12 -1.43
N THR A 495 3.63 3.73 -1.70
CA THR A 495 4.61 3.18 -2.63
C THR A 495 5.46 2.05 -2.05
N THR A 496 5.64 1.97 -0.72
CA THR A 496 6.40 0.89 -0.06
C THR A 496 5.66 -0.45 -0.13
N VAL A 497 4.34 -0.46 0.04
CA VAL A 497 3.54 -1.70 -0.02
C VAL A 497 3.79 -2.51 -1.30
N PRO A 498 3.65 -1.94 -2.52
CA PRO A 498 3.86 -2.72 -3.72
C PRO A 498 5.31 -3.19 -3.90
N ILE A 499 6.29 -2.42 -3.41
CA ILE A 499 7.72 -2.80 -3.47
C ILE A 499 7.98 -4.09 -2.70
N TYR A 500 7.37 -4.27 -1.53
CA TYR A 500 7.63 -5.44 -0.67
C TYR A 500 6.60 -6.56 -0.78
N TYR A 501 5.39 -6.28 -1.28
CA TYR A 501 4.29 -7.26 -1.22
C TYR A 501 3.62 -7.55 -2.56
N THR A 502 3.95 -6.85 -3.66
CA THR A 502 3.29 -7.10 -4.95
C THR A 502 4.24 -7.27 -6.15
N THR A 503 5.53 -7.02 -5.99
CA THR A 503 6.52 -7.19 -7.07
C THR A 503 7.87 -7.66 -6.54
N TYR A 504 8.57 -8.45 -7.34
CA TYR A 504 9.97 -8.83 -7.12
C TYR A 504 10.96 -7.87 -7.80
N ASP A 505 10.45 -6.96 -8.63
CA ASP A 505 11.26 -5.96 -9.32
C ASP A 505 11.40 -4.68 -8.48
N MET A 506 12.10 -4.85 -7.35
CA MET A 506 12.21 -3.80 -6.33
C MET A 506 12.97 -2.57 -6.84
N SER A 507 14.04 -2.75 -7.62
CA SER A 507 14.85 -1.63 -8.13
C SER A 507 13.99 -0.70 -8.98
N TRP A 508 13.20 -1.25 -9.90
CA TRP A 508 12.31 -0.48 -10.77
C TRP A 508 11.13 0.15 -10.02
N ALA A 509 10.48 -0.62 -9.14
CA ALA A 509 9.31 -0.16 -8.39
C ALA A 509 9.67 0.93 -7.36
N SER A 510 10.89 0.90 -6.83
CA SER A 510 11.35 1.86 -5.82
C SER A 510 11.46 3.31 -6.32
N TYR A 511 11.49 3.54 -7.63
CA TYR A 511 11.66 4.87 -8.23
C TYR A 511 10.71 5.93 -7.64
N GLN A 512 9.42 5.61 -7.51
CA GLN A 512 8.44 6.55 -6.96
C GLN A 512 8.61 6.76 -5.45
N GLY A 513 8.96 5.70 -4.71
CA GLY A 513 9.25 5.80 -3.28
C GLY A 513 10.42 6.74 -3.00
N TRP A 514 11.48 6.68 -3.81
CA TRP A 514 12.63 7.56 -3.68
C TRP A 514 12.33 9.03 -3.99
N ILE A 515 11.38 9.31 -4.89
CA ILE A 515 10.91 10.69 -5.15
C ILE A 515 10.23 11.25 -3.91
N TRP A 516 9.25 10.54 -3.34
CA TRP A 516 8.54 11.01 -2.15
C TRP A 516 9.47 11.19 -0.96
N PHE A 517 10.40 10.26 -0.79
CA PHE A 517 11.46 10.33 0.22
C PHE A 517 12.36 11.57 0.09
N ALA A 518 12.79 11.90 -1.13
CA ALA A 518 13.60 13.10 -1.39
C ALA A 518 12.81 14.39 -1.16
N VAL A 519 11.56 14.45 -1.63
CA VAL A 519 10.67 15.60 -1.47
C VAL A 519 10.34 15.84 0.00
N GLU A 520 9.95 14.79 0.73
CA GLU A 520 9.59 14.83 2.16
C GLU A 520 10.73 15.39 3.01
N SER A 521 11.94 14.83 2.88
CA SER A 521 13.11 15.23 3.66
C SER A 521 13.55 16.68 3.39
N HIS A 522 13.55 17.14 2.14
CA HIS A 522 13.97 18.51 1.79
C HIS A 522 12.91 19.55 2.15
N LEU A 523 11.63 19.28 1.85
CA LEU A 523 10.55 20.21 2.17
C LEU A 523 10.38 20.37 3.68
N ALA A 524 10.66 19.34 4.49
CA ALA A 524 10.64 19.44 5.94
C ALA A 524 11.63 20.50 6.46
N VAL A 525 12.87 20.51 5.93
CA VAL A 525 13.90 21.50 6.31
C VAL A 525 13.54 22.91 5.84
N ILE A 526 13.00 23.03 4.62
CA ILE A 526 12.53 24.31 4.09
C ILE A 526 11.38 24.86 4.94
N CYS A 527 10.41 24.01 5.31
CA CYS A 527 9.29 24.36 6.17
C CYS A 527 9.77 24.79 7.56
N ALA A 528 10.70 24.04 8.18
CA ALA A 528 11.32 24.39 9.45
C ALA A 528 11.97 25.78 9.41
N SER A 529 12.48 26.18 8.25
CA SER A 529 13.16 27.47 7.99
C SER A 529 12.25 28.66 7.71
N ALA A 530 10.99 28.42 7.37
CA ALA A 530 10.02 29.47 7.00
C ALA A 530 9.86 30.60 8.06
N PRO A 531 9.82 30.32 9.38
CA PRO A 531 9.68 31.38 10.38
C PRO A 531 10.83 32.40 10.40
N ALA A 532 12.06 31.97 10.08
CA ALA A 532 13.22 32.87 10.00
C ALA A 532 13.15 33.76 8.76
N LEU A 533 12.71 33.21 7.62
CA LEU A 533 12.59 33.94 6.36
C LEU A 533 11.53 35.05 6.40
N LYS A 534 10.45 34.85 7.17
CA LYS A 534 9.41 35.88 7.37
C LYS A 534 10.00 37.22 7.87
N VAL A 535 11.05 37.19 8.68
CA VAL A 535 11.70 38.40 9.20
C VAL A 535 12.41 39.17 8.08
N ILE A 536 13.07 38.45 7.17
CA ILE A 536 13.71 39.07 5.98
C ILE A 536 12.65 39.74 5.13
N ALA A 537 11.59 39.01 4.77
CA ALA A 537 10.50 39.51 3.93
C ALA A 537 9.87 40.79 4.52
N ASN A 538 9.60 40.80 5.84
CA ASN A 538 9.03 41.99 6.47
C ASN A 538 9.95 43.22 6.36
N ARG A 539 11.28 43.06 6.43
CA ARG A 539 12.23 44.18 6.31
C ARG A 539 12.39 44.66 4.87
N THR A 540 12.50 43.76 3.90
CA THR A 540 12.66 44.13 2.47
C THR A 540 11.39 44.74 1.89
N PHE A 541 10.21 44.20 2.19
CA PHE A 541 8.95 44.70 1.66
C PHE A 541 8.41 45.94 2.41
N SER A 542 8.79 46.14 3.67
CA SER A 542 8.45 47.37 4.40
C SER A 542 9.35 48.56 4.05
N GLY A 543 10.55 48.32 3.50
CA GLY A 543 11.57 49.36 3.28
C GLY A 543 11.52 50.07 1.91
N SER A 544 11.08 49.41 0.84
CA SER A 544 11.33 49.90 -0.53
C SER A 544 10.08 50.24 -1.35
N THR A 545 9.05 49.40 -1.34
CA THR A 545 7.96 49.51 -2.34
C THR A 545 6.74 50.28 -1.84
N TRP A 546 6.40 50.20 -0.55
CA TRP A 546 5.19 50.86 -0.02
C TRP A 546 5.41 52.36 0.27
N ASN A 547 6.60 52.74 0.72
CA ASN A 547 6.95 54.13 0.99
C ASN A 547 7.17 54.94 -0.30
N SER A 548 7.62 54.31 -1.39
CA SER A 548 7.74 54.95 -2.70
C SER A 548 6.37 55.17 -3.36
N LEU A 549 5.45 54.19 -3.27
CA LEU A 549 4.07 54.35 -3.74
C LEU A 549 3.29 55.41 -2.94
N ARG A 550 3.42 55.42 -1.61
CA ARG A 550 2.78 56.42 -0.74
C ARG A 550 3.37 57.82 -0.90
N ARG A 551 4.70 57.96 -1.09
CA ARG A 551 5.32 59.25 -1.46
C ARG A 551 4.86 59.73 -2.83
N SER A 552 4.62 58.83 -3.80
CA SER A 552 4.08 59.23 -5.10
C SER A 552 2.62 59.69 -5.02
N SER A 553 1.81 59.10 -4.12
CA SER A 553 0.41 59.51 -3.93
C SER A 553 0.27 60.78 -3.09
N GLU A 554 1.18 61.04 -2.14
CA GLU A 554 1.26 62.29 -1.39
C GLU A 554 1.82 63.43 -2.24
N ARG A 555 2.79 63.19 -3.15
CA ARG A 555 3.22 64.19 -4.15
C ARG A 555 2.11 64.56 -5.14
N ARG A 556 1.28 63.60 -5.57
CA ARG A 556 0.13 63.88 -6.45
C ARG A 556 -1.01 64.67 -5.81
N LYS A 557 -1.07 64.79 -4.49
CA LYS A 557 -2.09 65.61 -3.80
C LYS A 557 -1.69 67.07 -3.58
N ASN A 558 -0.39 67.40 -3.68
CA ASN A 558 0.11 68.76 -3.46
C ASN A 558 0.32 69.57 -4.77
N ASP A 559 0.02 69.00 -5.94
CA ASP A 559 0.17 69.66 -7.25
C ASP A 559 -1.14 70.28 -7.79
N TYR A 560 -2.16 70.49 -6.96
CA TYR A 560 -3.26 71.38 -7.35
C TYR A 560 -2.85 72.83 -7.06
N PRO A 561 -2.73 73.71 -8.07
CA PRO A 561 -2.42 75.10 -7.84
C PRO A 561 -3.57 75.75 -7.07
N ALA A 562 -3.23 76.39 -5.94
CA ALA A 562 -4.09 77.32 -5.26
C ALA A 562 -4.37 78.51 -6.19
N THR A 563 -5.47 78.46 -6.93
CA THR A 563 -6.02 79.65 -7.58
C THR A 563 -6.75 80.48 -6.54
N SER A 564 -6.17 81.62 -6.23
CA SER A 564 -6.80 82.76 -5.60
C SER A 564 -8.10 83.13 -6.31
N ASN A 565 -9.19 83.29 -5.56
CA ASN A 565 -10.16 84.34 -5.85
C ASN A 565 -10.70 84.92 -4.56
N ALA A 566 -10.57 86.24 -4.46
CA ALA A 566 -11.11 87.08 -3.41
C ALA A 566 -12.61 87.34 -3.66
N ASN A 567 -13.27 87.76 -2.57
CA ASN A 567 -14.61 88.34 -2.46
C ASN A 567 -15.81 87.38 -2.43
N SER A 568 -16.32 87.12 -1.23
CA SER A 568 -17.56 87.79 -0.78
C SER A 568 -17.86 87.44 0.67
N SER A 569 -17.89 88.47 1.51
CA SER A 569 -18.50 88.52 2.83
C SER A 569 -19.99 88.18 2.80
N ALA A 570 -20.41 87.08 3.43
CA ALA A 570 -21.72 86.89 4.07
C ALA A 570 -21.82 85.47 4.68
N ALA A 571 -22.61 85.34 5.75
CA ALA A 571 -23.06 84.09 6.38
C ALA A 571 -22.09 83.38 7.33
N ARG A 572 -21.65 84.12 8.35
CA ARG A 572 -21.63 83.63 9.73
C ARG A 572 -23.09 83.66 10.24
N ARG A 573 -23.71 82.50 10.49
CA ARG A 573 -24.85 82.21 11.42
C ARG A 573 -25.84 81.17 10.83
N LEU A 574 -26.34 80.32 11.74
CA LEU A 574 -27.23 79.16 11.59
C LEU A 574 -26.54 77.92 10.98
N ASP A 575 -26.59 76.72 11.54
CA ASP A 575 -27.60 76.17 12.44
C ASP A 575 -27.01 75.06 13.33
N GLN A 576 -27.11 75.29 14.64
CA GLN A 576 -27.11 74.25 15.67
C GLN A 576 -28.58 73.90 15.90
N THR A 577 -29.10 72.92 15.18
CA THR A 577 -30.28 72.10 15.52
C THR A 577 -30.32 71.02 14.44
N THR A 578 -30.42 69.71 14.65
CA THR A 578 -31.34 69.00 15.52
C THR A 578 -30.82 67.56 15.65
N ASP A 579 -30.11 67.29 16.74
CA ASP A 579 -29.89 65.95 17.27
C ASP A 579 -31.07 65.62 18.19
N ARG A 580 -32.22 65.21 17.64
CA ARG A 580 -33.38 64.72 18.42
C ARG A 580 -34.49 64.14 17.55
N THR A 581 -34.31 62.92 17.02
CA THR A 581 -35.42 61.94 16.85
C THR A 581 -34.84 60.57 16.51
N MET A 582 -34.10 60.03 17.47
CA MET A 582 -33.91 58.59 17.58
C MET A 582 -35.17 58.01 18.24
N LYS A 583 -35.70 56.95 17.63
CA LYS A 583 -36.48 55.86 18.23
C LYS A 583 -37.99 56.06 18.41
N THR A 584 -38.66 54.94 18.09
CA THR A 584 -39.94 54.46 18.63
C THR A 584 -41.19 55.18 18.17
N MET A 585 -41.70 54.79 16.99
CA MET A 585 -43.12 54.55 16.74
C MET A 585 -43.28 53.87 15.37
N ALA A 586 -44.27 52.96 15.26
CA ALA A 586 -44.61 52.14 14.09
C ALA A 586 -43.88 50.78 13.95
N SER A 587 -43.93 50.00 15.03
CA SER A 587 -44.34 48.59 14.93
C SER A 587 -45.84 48.55 15.23
N SER A 588 -46.58 47.69 14.51
CA SER A 588 -47.96 47.24 14.71
C SER A 588 -49.01 47.84 13.77
N GLU A 589 -49.84 46.93 13.25
CA GLU A 589 -51.01 47.12 12.37
C GLU A 589 -50.68 47.23 10.88
N TRP A 590 -50.54 46.08 10.22
CA TRP A 590 -51.42 45.67 9.10
C TRP A 590 -51.22 44.15 8.89
N LEU A 591 -51.93 43.37 9.71
CA LEU A 591 -52.16 41.95 9.53
C LEU A 591 -53.63 41.79 9.14
N LYS A 592 -53.88 40.92 8.14
CA LYS A 592 -55.16 40.34 7.68
C LYS A 592 -55.83 41.04 6.48
N HIS A 593 -55.64 40.48 5.29
CA HIS A 593 -56.62 39.51 4.75
C HIS A 593 -55.95 38.54 3.76
N SER A 594 -56.42 37.30 3.86
CA SER A 594 -55.95 36.02 3.32
C SER A 594 -56.58 35.66 1.98
N GLY A 595 -55.90 34.81 1.18
CA GLY A 595 -56.51 34.05 0.08
C GLY A 595 -55.50 33.45 -0.92
N ASP A 596 -55.14 32.19 -0.66
CA ASP A 596 -54.93 31.07 -1.61
C ASP A 596 -53.64 30.86 -2.47
N ASP A 597 -53.07 29.69 -2.20
CA ASP A 597 -52.62 28.59 -3.08
C ASP A 597 -51.30 28.60 -3.90
N GLU A 598 -50.40 27.71 -3.43
CA GLU A 598 -50.09 26.45 -4.12
C GLU A 598 -49.54 26.52 -5.56
N SER A 599 -48.44 27.26 -5.77
CA SER A 599 -47.68 27.19 -7.04
C SER A 599 -46.14 27.18 -6.94
N ILE A 600 -45.55 27.23 -5.74
CA ILE A 600 -44.08 27.48 -5.59
C ILE A 600 -43.31 26.28 -5.00
N ARG A 601 -43.95 25.10 -4.84
CA ARG A 601 -43.29 23.87 -4.34
C ARG A 601 -42.83 22.86 -5.41
N ARG A 602 -42.82 23.23 -6.70
CA ARG A 602 -42.46 22.31 -7.80
C ARG A 602 -41.27 22.72 -8.70
N SER A 603 -40.44 23.68 -8.30
CA SER A 603 -39.32 24.18 -9.13
C SER A 603 -37.92 23.91 -8.56
N MET A 604 -37.69 22.74 -7.95
CA MET A 604 -36.36 22.34 -7.45
C MET A 604 -35.96 20.90 -7.81
N HIS A 605 -36.52 20.30 -8.87
CA HIS A 605 -36.15 18.91 -9.23
C HIS A 605 -35.70 18.61 -10.67
N ASP A 606 -35.71 19.56 -11.63
CA ASP A 606 -35.46 19.19 -13.05
C ASP A 606 -34.43 20.08 -13.81
N VAL A 607 -33.26 20.38 -13.23
CA VAL A 607 -32.17 21.09 -13.98
C VAL A 607 -30.83 20.34 -13.93
N GLU A 608 -30.86 19.06 -13.58
CA GLU A 608 -29.69 18.17 -13.62
C GLU A 608 -29.96 17.07 -14.65
N LEU A 609 -29.85 17.40 -15.95
CA LEU A 609 -29.68 16.47 -17.10
C LEU A 609 -29.88 17.19 -18.44
N ALA A 610 -28.87 17.92 -18.91
CA ALA A 610 -28.68 18.20 -20.34
C ALA A 610 -27.38 18.96 -20.51
N TYR A 611 -26.30 18.28 -20.92
CA TYR A 611 -25.29 18.77 -21.88
C TYR A 611 -24.25 17.66 -22.07
N MET A 612 -24.72 16.52 -22.62
CA MET A 612 -23.88 15.63 -23.41
C MET A 612 -23.86 16.13 -24.86
N ASN A 613 -22.65 16.15 -25.42
CA ASN A 613 -22.26 16.48 -26.79
C ASN A 613 -23.12 15.77 -27.87
N PRO A 614 -23.26 16.34 -29.09
CA PRO A 614 -22.30 15.94 -30.15
C PRO A 614 -21.99 16.99 -31.25
N GLY A 615 -20.76 16.93 -31.79
CA GLY A 615 -20.53 16.64 -33.21
C GLY A 615 -20.55 17.76 -34.28
N GLU A 616 -19.34 18.14 -34.69
CA GLU A 616 -18.84 18.34 -36.08
C GLU A 616 -19.06 19.61 -36.93
N ASN A 617 -17.89 20.10 -37.39
CA ASN A 617 -17.52 20.70 -38.68
C ASN A 617 -17.93 22.14 -39.05
N ARG A 618 -16.92 23.05 -39.06
CA ARG A 618 -16.45 23.71 -40.29
C ARG A 618 -15.11 24.45 -40.13
N THR A 619 -14.25 24.19 -41.11
CA THR A 619 -12.99 24.79 -41.55
C THR A 619 -12.98 26.31 -41.70
N THR A 620 -11.83 26.96 -41.39
CA THR A 620 -11.07 27.88 -42.30
C THR A 620 -9.74 28.36 -41.67
N THR A 621 -8.62 28.16 -42.39
CA THR A 621 -7.44 29.05 -42.64
C THR A 621 -7.20 30.24 -41.68
N PHE A 622 -6.02 30.49 -41.09
CA PHE A 622 -4.62 30.47 -41.55
C PHE A 622 -3.66 30.12 -40.41
#